data_AF-A0A6N8ZEL9-F1
#
_entry.id   AF-A0A6N8ZEL9-F1
#
_cell.length_a   1.000
_cell.length_b   1.000
_cell.length_c   1.000
_cell.angle_alpha   90.00
_cell.angle_beta   90.00
_cell.angle_gamma   90.00
#
_symmetry.space_group_name_H-M   'P 1'
#
loop_
_entity.id
_entity.type
_entity.pdbx_description
1 polymer ?
#
loop_
_entity_poly.entity_id
_entity_poly.type
_entity_poly.pdbx_seq_one_letter_code
_entity_poly.pdbx_strand_id
1 'polypeptide(L)'
;MKPTFFGDSHDMAKRQIMHWLTDERWYAHPMWYNERPEPAWAHPFLQRYEAALNVDIVAGESPVRAQFLAAAQACEEHLLLDPDTGLWTGVGNARNGNVEHVTLHEFIPILNHPNRQNRLTLLYDQGYSRGQTKANFRQRIEDKLQRIRDANVHAGAYIAHSASKVVFIWASQNGGLVAQATQRMQQQSSFPAWRFL
;
A
#
# COMPACT_ATOMS: atom_id res chain seq x y z
N MET A 1 -10.75 1.26 -16.16
CA MET A 1 -11.50 2.53 -16.24
C MET A 1 -10.68 3.52 -15.43
N LYS A 2 -10.10 4.55 -16.04
CA LYS A 2 -9.29 5.54 -15.29
C LYS A 2 -10.22 6.25 -14.28
N PRO A 3 -9.84 6.41 -13.00
CA PRO A 3 -10.68 7.10 -12.04
C PRO A 3 -10.83 8.56 -12.49
N THR A 4 -12.06 9.00 -12.74
CA THR A 4 -12.39 10.35 -13.24
C THR A 4 -12.64 11.36 -12.11
N PHE A 5 -12.63 10.93 -10.83
CA PHE A 5 -12.96 11.78 -9.68
C PHE A 5 -12.02 11.48 -8.49
N PHE A 6 -11.33 12.50 -7.98
CA PHE A 6 -10.52 12.45 -6.75
C PHE A 6 -11.37 12.76 -5.52
N GLY A 7 -11.00 12.21 -4.36
CA GLY A 7 -11.88 12.21 -3.20
C GLY A 7 -12.98 11.16 -3.33
N ASP A 8 -12.70 10.08 -4.05
CA ASP A 8 -13.58 8.92 -4.09
C ASP A 8 -13.55 8.16 -2.75
N SER A 9 -14.39 7.14 -2.64
CA SER A 9 -14.46 6.32 -1.43
C SER A 9 -13.14 5.65 -1.04
N HIS A 10 -12.20 5.48 -1.97
CA HIS A 10 -10.92 4.83 -1.72
C HIS A 10 -9.90 5.76 -1.10
N ASP A 11 -9.81 7.02 -1.54
CA ASP A 11 -8.89 7.99 -0.94
C ASP A 11 -9.31 8.35 0.50
N MET A 12 -10.60 8.50 0.75
CA MET A 12 -11.12 8.66 2.11
C MET A 12 -10.80 7.43 2.98
N ALA A 13 -10.93 6.23 2.43
CA ALA A 13 -10.59 4.99 3.14
C ALA A 13 -9.09 4.91 3.46
N LYS A 14 -8.20 5.27 2.51
CA LYS A 14 -6.75 5.33 2.74
C LYS A 14 -6.43 6.28 3.90
N ARG A 15 -6.96 7.51 3.87
CA ARG A 15 -6.78 8.51 4.92
C ARG A 15 -7.24 7.99 6.29
N GLN A 16 -8.43 7.41 6.34
CA GLN A 16 -9.00 6.91 7.59
C GLN A 16 -8.20 5.72 8.15
N ILE A 17 -7.74 4.81 7.27
CA ILE A 17 -6.93 3.65 7.66
C ILE A 17 -5.56 4.10 8.19
N MET A 18 -4.90 5.05 7.54
CA MET A 18 -3.64 5.62 8.03
C MET A 18 -3.80 6.15 9.46
N HIS A 19 -4.86 6.91 9.72
CA HIS A 19 -5.16 7.45 11.05
C HIS A 19 -5.48 6.36 12.10
N TRP A 20 -6.20 5.31 11.70
CA TRP A 20 -6.50 4.20 12.61
C TRP A 20 -5.28 3.35 12.93
N LEU A 21 -4.32 3.21 12.01
CA LEU A 21 -3.08 2.48 12.26
C LEU A 21 -2.14 3.25 13.21
N THR A 22 -2.03 4.57 13.07
CA THR A 22 -1.23 5.45 13.93
C THR A 22 -1.63 6.92 13.77
N ASP A 23 -1.36 7.74 14.79
CA ASP A 23 -1.48 9.20 14.71
C ASP A 23 -0.20 9.87 14.19
N GLU A 24 0.88 9.11 14.03
CA GLU A 24 2.15 9.60 13.50
C GLU A 24 2.05 10.01 12.03
N ARG A 25 3.06 10.76 11.56
CA ARG A 25 3.08 11.31 10.22
C ARG A 25 3.21 10.21 9.17
N TRP A 26 2.45 10.38 8.10
CA TRP A 26 2.54 9.55 6.91
C TRP A 26 3.07 10.38 5.74
N TYR A 27 3.94 9.74 4.97
CA TYR A 27 4.20 10.11 3.60
C TYR A 27 3.52 9.11 2.67
N ALA A 28 3.23 9.53 1.45
CA ALA A 28 2.72 8.64 0.42
C ALA A 28 3.67 8.56 -0.77
N HIS A 29 3.60 7.44 -1.45
CA HIS A 29 4.34 7.16 -2.66
C HIS A 29 3.33 6.61 -3.68
N PRO A 30 2.65 7.49 -4.44
CA PRO A 30 1.77 7.07 -5.52
C PRO A 30 2.64 6.42 -6.60
N MET A 31 2.37 5.15 -6.91
CA MET A 31 3.17 4.41 -7.89
C MET A 31 2.49 4.51 -9.25
N TRP A 32 2.95 5.46 -10.06
CA TRP A 32 2.56 5.66 -11.45
C TRP A 32 3.63 5.15 -12.40
N TYR A 33 3.26 4.51 -13.51
CA TYR A 33 4.16 4.50 -14.68
C TYR A 33 3.45 4.27 -16.01
N ASN A 34 3.49 5.32 -16.84
CA ASN A 34 3.68 5.26 -18.29
C ASN A 34 4.62 6.42 -18.62
N GLU A 35 5.55 6.24 -19.56
CA GLU A 35 6.58 7.17 -20.04
C GLU A 35 6.03 8.57 -20.43
N ARG A 36 5.64 9.40 -19.46
CA ARG A 36 5.19 10.78 -19.71
C ARG A 36 6.26 11.76 -19.24
N PRO A 37 6.72 12.67 -20.12
CA PRO A 37 7.89 13.50 -19.90
C PRO A 37 7.60 14.79 -19.11
N GLU A 38 6.43 14.91 -18.48
CA GLU A 38 6.15 16.11 -17.67
C GLU A 38 6.76 15.96 -16.28
N PRO A 39 7.36 17.02 -15.72
CA PRO A 39 7.94 16.95 -14.39
C PRO A 39 6.88 16.52 -13.37
N ALA A 40 7.17 15.49 -12.58
CA ALA A 40 6.22 14.90 -11.63
C ALA A 40 5.61 15.94 -10.68
N TRP A 41 6.40 16.94 -10.26
CA TRP A 41 6.00 18.04 -9.36
C TRP A 41 4.98 19.01 -9.97
N ALA A 42 4.87 19.08 -11.30
CA ALA A 42 3.98 20.00 -12.00
C ALA A 42 2.59 19.39 -12.25
N HIS A 43 2.39 18.10 -11.95
CA HIS A 43 1.11 17.46 -12.24
C HIS A 43 0.08 17.85 -11.18
N PRO A 44 -1.04 18.52 -11.53
CA PRO A 44 -2.13 18.87 -10.59
C PRO A 44 -2.76 17.67 -9.85
N PHE A 45 -2.33 16.46 -10.19
CA PHE A 45 -2.70 15.24 -9.51
C PHE A 45 -2.01 15.12 -8.15
N LEU A 46 -0.70 15.36 -8.06
CA LEU A 46 0.03 15.13 -6.80
C LEU A 46 -0.49 16.07 -5.71
N GLN A 47 -0.67 17.36 -6.04
CA GLN A 47 -1.25 18.34 -5.11
C GLN A 47 -2.66 17.94 -4.63
N ARG A 48 -3.50 17.39 -5.51
CA ARG A 48 -4.84 16.92 -5.14
C ARG A 48 -4.79 15.65 -4.29
N TYR A 49 -3.83 14.78 -4.58
CA TYR A 49 -3.61 13.54 -3.85
C TYR A 49 -3.10 13.80 -2.43
N GLU A 50 -2.11 14.68 -2.29
CA GLU A 50 -1.62 15.20 -1.00
C GLU A 50 -2.76 15.81 -0.20
N ALA A 51 -3.59 16.66 -0.83
CA ALA A 51 -4.73 17.28 -0.17
C ALA A 51 -5.81 16.26 0.26
N ALA A 52 -6.11 15.26 -0.57
CA ALA A 52 -7.12 14.24 -0.28
C ALA A 52 -6.70 13.36 0.90
N LEU A 53 -5.44 12.93 0.92
CA LEU A 53 -4.90 12.05 1.95
C LEU A 53 -4.36 12.79 3.17
N ASN A 54 -4.10 14.10 3.05
CA ASN A 54 -3.41 14.93 4.03
C ASN A 54 -2.03 14.37 4.40
N VAL A 55 -1.21 14.12 3.37
CA VAL A 55 0.14 13.54 3.45
C VAL A 55 1.07 14.23 2.47
N ASP A 56 2.37 14.13 2.69
CA ASP A 56 3.40 14.59 1.74
C ASP A 56 3.86 13.44 0.82
N ILE A 57 4.23 13.74 -0.42
CA ILE A 57 4.76 12.72 -1.35
C ILE A 57 6.27 12.49 -1.16
N VAL A 58 6.66 11.22 -1.02
CA VAL A 58 8.05 10.80 -1.10
C VAL A 58 8.53 10.92 -2.55
N ALA A 59 9.45 11.85 -2.81
CA ALA A 59 10.12 12.06 -4.10
C ALA A 59 9.21 12.45 -5.28
N GLY A 60 8.37 13.48 -5.11
CA GLY A 60 7.52 14.06 -6.17
C GLY A 60 8.23 14.63 -7.40
N GLU A 61 9.49 14.28 -7.68
CA GLU A 61 10.35 14.92 -8.68
C GLU A 61 10.84 14.00 -9.81
N SER A 62 10.85 12.66 -9.65
CA SER A 62 11.50 11.77 -10.62
C SER A 62 10.56 10.73 -11.23
N PRO A 63 10.39 10.65 -12.56
CA PRO A 63 9.62 9.57 -13.19
C PRO A 63 10.33 8.20 -13.16
N VAL A 64 11.53 8.12 -12.56
CA VAL A 64 12.36 6.92 -12.58
C VAL A 64 12.02 6.03 -11.38
N ARG A 65 11.44 4.86 -11.66
CA ARG A 65 11.03 3.85 -10.65
C ARG A 65 12.11 3.53 -9.62
N ALA A 66 13.38 3.41 -10.02
CA ALA A 66 14.47 3.12 -9.10
C ALA A 66 14.72 4.25 -8.09
N GLN A 67 14.58 5.51 -8.51
CA GLN A 67 14.76 6.67 -7.64
C GLN A 67 13.59 6.80 -6.65
N PHE A 68 12.37 6.53 -7.13
CA PHE A 68 11.17 6.38 -6.32
C PHE A 68 11.35 5.32 -5.21
N LEU A 69 11.78 4.10 -5.57
CA LEU A 69 12.03 3.03 -4.61
C LEU A 69 13.14 3.37 -3.60
N ALA A 70 14.20 4.05 -4.06
CA ALA A 70 15.27 4.51 -3.17
C ALA A 70 14.77 5.54 -2.15
N ALA A 71 13.90 6.47 -2.57
CA ALA A 71 13.29 7.44 -1.67
C ALA A 71 12.31 6.77 -0.68
N ALA A 72 11.52 5.79 -1.14
CA ALA A 72 10.67 4.97 -0.27
C ALA A 72 11.48 4.22 0.81
N GLN A 73 12.65 3.70 0.46
CA GLN A 73 13.58 3.09 1.42
C GLN A 73 14.13 4.10 2.43
N ALA A 74 14.52 5.29 1.95
CA ALA A 74 15.10 6.33 2.79
C ALA A 74 14.08 7.04 3.71
N CYS A 75 12.78 6.92 3.43
CA CYS A 75 11.70 7.58 4.18
C CYS A 75 11.72 7.18 5.67
N GLU A 76 11.91 8.18 6.53
CA GLU A 76 12.04 8.04 7.99
C GLU A 76 10.69 8.09 8.74
N GLU A 77 9.57 8.23 8.02
CA GLU A 77 8.21 8.37 8.56
C GLU A 77 7.34 7.17 8.16
N HIS A 78 6.07 7.09 8.53
CA HIS A 78 5.20 6.04 7.98
C HIS A 78 4.99 6.23 6.48
N LEU A 79 4.82 5.13 5.73
CA LEU A 79 4.80 5.20 4.27
C LEU A 79 3.58 4.49 3.70
N LEU A 80 2.80 5.18 2.87
CA LEU A 80 1.79 4.58 2.01
C LEU A 80 2.37 4.33 0.61
N LEU A 81 2.37 3.08 0.16
CA LEU A 81 2.58 2.71 -1.23
C LEU A 81 1.22 2.53 -1.90
N ASP A 82 0.95 3.32 -2.94
CA ASP A 82 -0.34 3.33 -3.63
C ASP A 82 -0.19 3.02 -5.12
N PRO A 83 0.05 1.73 -5.47
CA PRO A 83 0.12 1.29 -6.85
C PRO A 83 -1.22 1.22 -7.55
N ASP A 84 -1.17 1.47 -8.86
CA ASP A 84 -2.32 1.35 -9.76
C ASP A 84 -2.99 -0.03 -9.68
N THR A 85 -2.26 -1.10 -9.35
CA THR A 85 -2.85 -2.43 -9.16
C THR A 85 -2.66 -3.03 -7.77
N GLY A 86 -1.46 -3.06 -7.19
CA GLY A 86 -1.24 -3.70 -5.88
C GLY A 86 0.07 -4.48 -5.79
N LEU A 87 0.17 -5.33 -4.76
CA LEU A 87 1.34 -6.18 -4.53
C LEU A 87 1.31 -7.40 -5.47
N TRP A 88 2.39 -7.61 -6.24
CA TRP A 88 2.62 -8.82 -7.01
C TRP A 88 3.67 -9.71 -6.36
N THR A 89 3.32 -10.97 -6.14
CA THR A 89 4.18 -11.93 -5.43
C THR A 89 4.88 -12.93 -6.34
N GLY A 90 4.80 -12.78 -7.66
CA GLY A 90 5.43 -13.69 -8.62
C GLY A 90 4.59 -14.90 -9.03
N VAL A 91 3.38 -15.08 -8.49
CA VAL A 91 2.48 -16.19 -8.83
C VAL A 91 1.22 -15.72 -9.58
N GLY A 92 0.92 -16.41 -10.68
CA GLY A 92 -0.18 -16.13 -11.60
C GLY A 92 0.26 -15.37 -12.86
N ASN A 93 -0.67 -15.19 -13.80
CA ASN A 93 -0.45 -14.42 -15.03
C ASN A 93 -0.33 -12.92 -14.71
N ALA A 94 0.82 -12.49 -14.18
CA ALA A 94 1.30 -11.19 -14.59
C ALA A 94 1.65 -11.34 -16.06
N ARG A 95 0.98 -10.58 -16.93
CA ARG A 95 1.68 -10.18 -18.15
C ARG A 95 2.95 -9.49 -17.65
N ASN A 96 4.07 -10.17 -17.82
CA ASN A 96 5.46 -9.74 -17.65
C ASN A 96 5.63 -8.35 -17.02
N GLY A 97 6.09 -8.29 -15.76
CA GLY A 97 6.73 -7.08 -15.22
C GLY A 97 5.91 -5.79 -15.36
N ASN A 98 4.59 -5.87 -15.25
CA ASN A 98 3.74 -4.70 -15.46
C ASN A 98 4.02 -3.66 -14.37
N VAL A 99 4.39 -2.48 -14.83
CA VAL A 99 4.83 -1.29 -14.09
C VAL A 99 3.81 -0.79 -13.03
N GLU A 100 2.57 -1.25 -13.14
CA GLU A 100 1.40 -0.91 -12.31
C GLU A 100 1.40 -1.63 -10.94
N HIS A 101 2.32 -2.57 -10.70
CA HIS A 101 2.45 -3.30 -9.43
C HIS A 101 3.65 -2.84 -8.62
N VAL A 102 3.61 -3.02 -7.29
CA VAL A 102 4.82 -3.19 -6.49
C VAL A 102 5.11 -4.68 -6.42
N THR A 103 6.32 -5.10 -6.78
CA THR A 103 6.71 -6.50 -6.66
C THR A 103 7.19 -6.83 -5.25
N LEU A 104 7.10 -8.09 -4.83
CA LEU A 104 7.65 -8.51 -3.53
C LEU A 104 9.16 -8.21 -3.43
N HIS A 105 9.90 -8.35 -4.54
CA HIS A 105 11.31 -8.00 -4.63
C HIS A 105 11.60 -6.50 -4.39
N GLU A 106 10.62 -5.61 -4.60
CA GLU A 106 10.76 -4.19 -4.30
C GLU A 106 10.20 -3.83 -2.92
N PHE A 107 9.12 -4.49 -2.52
CA PHE A 107 8.45 -4.24 -1.25
C PHE A 107 9.31 -4.66 -0.05
N ILE A 108 9.93 -5.85 -0.10
CA ILE A 108 10.74 -6.36 1.01
C ILE A 108 11.97 -5.50 1.28
N PRO A 109 12.76 -5.04 0.28
CA PRO A 109 13.86 -4.10 0.54
C PRO A 109 13.43 -2.78 1.17
N ILE A 110 12.25 -2.24 0.81
CA ILE A 110 11.69 -1.06 1.51
C ILE A 110 11.51 -1.40 2.99
N LEU A 111 10.84 -2.51 3.30
CA LEU A 111 10.55 -2.90 4.69
C LEU A 111 11.81 -3.19 5.50
N ASN A 112 12.84 -3.74 4.88
CA ASN A 112 14.09 -4.15 5.53
C ASN A 112 15.11 -3.03 5.65
N HIS A 113 14.85 -1.85 5.07
CA HIS A 113 15.78 -0.74 5.14
C HIS A 113 15.96 -0.27 6.61
N PRO A 114 17.18 0.06 7.08
CA PRO A 114 17.42 0.45 8.47
C PRO A 114 16.54 1.60 8.98
N ASN A 115 16.27 2.61 8.14
CA ASN A 115 15.41 3.76 8.48
C ASN A 115 13.93 3.36 8.73
N ARG A 116 13.57 2.13 8.36
CA ARG A 116 12.19 1.61 8.36
C ARG A 116 11.89 0.68 9.53
N GLN A 117 12.87 0.35 10.37
CA GLN A 117 12.73 -0.65 11.43
C GLN A 117 11.57 -0.37 12.39
N ASN A 118 11.31 0.91 12.70
CA ASN A 118 10.22 1.33 13.60
C ASN A 118 9.14 2.13 12.86
N ARG A 119 8.93 1.83 11.58
CA ARG A 119 7.90 2.46 10.75
C ARG A 119 7.02 1.41 10.09
N LEU A 120 5.74 1.79 9.92
CA LEU A 120 4.78 1.00 9.14
C LEU A 120 4.87 1.42 7.68
N THR A 121 4.87 0.43 6.80
CA THR A 121 4.56 0.63 5.38
C THR A 121 3.17 0.07 5.11
N LEU A 122 2.24 0.92 4.70
CA LEU A 122 0.91 0.56 4.22
C LEU A 122 0.97 0.39 2.70
N LEU A 123 0.37 -0.66 2.16
CA LEU A 123 0.24 -0.89 0.74
C LEU A 123 -1.24 -1.02 0.38
N TYR A 124 -1.66 -0.26 -0.63
CA TYR A 124 -2.98 -0.35 -1.23
C TYR A 124 -2.99 -1.43 -2.32
N ASP A 125 -3.81 -2.47 -2.16
CA ASP A 125 -3.87 -3.62 -3.05
C ASP A 125 -5.27 -3.81 -3.64
N GLN A 126 -5.38 -3.57 -4.95
CA GLN A 126 -6.62 -3.70 -5.71
C GLN A 126 -6.51 -4.77 -6.83
N GLY A 127 -5.49 -5.63 -6.77
CA GLY A 127 -5.12 -6.58 -7.84
C GLY A 127 -5.99 -7.85 -7.93
N TYR A 128 -7.25 -7.76 -7.52
CA TYR A 128 -8.13 -8.92 -7.38
C TYR A 128 -9.30 -8.86 -8.38
N SER A 129 -9.40 -9.87 -9.25
CA SER A 129 -10.35 -9.87 -10.36
C SER A 129 -11.81 -10.09 -9.93
N ARG A 130 -12.75 -9.51 -10.67
CA ARG A 130 -14.19 -9.81 -10.56
C ARG A 130 -14.42 -11.27 -10.97
N GLY A 131 -15.08 -12.07 -10.12
CA GLY A 131 -15.36 -13.50 -10.39
C GLY A 131 -14.71 -14.51 -9.41
N GLN A 132 -13.68 -14.14 -8.65
CA GLN A 132 -13.16 -15.04 -7.60
C GLN A 132 -14.20 -15.24 -6.48
N THR A 133 -14.35 -16.48 -6.02
CA THR A 133 -15.15 -16.82 -4.82
C THR A 133 -14.57 -16.12 -3.59
N LYS A 134 -15.38 -15.92 -2.54
CA LYS A 134 -14.91 -15.33 -1.28
C LYS A 134 -13.75 -16.12 -0.67
N ALA A 135 -13.83 -17.45 -0.71
CA ALA A 135 -12.77 -18.35 -0.22
C ALA A 135 -11.46 -18.15 -0.99
N ASN A 136 -11.51 -18.17 -2.33
CA ASN A 136 -10.31 -17.99 -3.16
C ASN A 136 -9.72 -16.59 -3.00
N PHE A 137 -10.55 -15.57 -2.79
CA PHE A 137 -10.10 -14.21 -2.53
C PHE A 137 -9.33 -14.11 -1.21
N ARG A 138 -9.89 -14.65 -0.12
CA ARG A 138 -9.23 -14.65 1.20
C ARG A 138 -7.91 -15.42 1.16
N GLN A 139 -7.93 -16.63 0.60
CA GLN A 139 -6.73 -17.47 0.49
C GLN A 139 -5.60 -16.74 -0.23
N ARG A 140 -5.90 -16.01 -1.32
CA ARG A 140 -4.87 -15.22 -2.02
C ARG A 140 -4.27 -14.11 -1.17
N ILE A 141 -5.01 -13.51 -0.24
CA ILE A 141 -4.46 -12.51 0.67
C ILE A 141 -3.57 -13.19 1.70
N GLU A 142 -4.05 -14.30 2.28
CA GLU A 142 -3.29 -15.12 3.22
C GLU A 142 -1.97 -15.62 2.60
N ASP A 143 -1.99 -16.05 1.33
CA ASP A 143 -0.79 -16.44 0.59
C ASP A 143 0.19 -15.26 0.40
N LYS A 144 -0.30 -14.04 0.14
CA LYS A 144 0.55 -12.84 0.06
C LYS A 144 1.18 -12.51 1.41
N LEU A 145 0.38 -12.52 2.47
CA LEU A 145 0.87 -12.31 3.84
C LEU A 145 1.89 -13.37 4.24
N GLN A 146 1.66 -14.62 3.86
CA GLN A 146 2.61 -15.70 4.14
C GLN A 146 3.94 -15.44 3.45
N ARG A 147 3.95 -15.02 2.18
CA ARG A 147 5.21 -14.68 1.48
C ARG A 147 5.94 -13.49 2.07
N ILE A 148 5.21 -12.52 2.63
CA ILE A 148 5.83 -11.41 3.38
C ILE A 148 6.48 -11.96 4.66
N ARG A 149 5.80 -12.87 5.38
CA ARG A 149 6.33 -13.54 6.57
C ARG A 149 7.53 -14.44 6.28
N ASP A 150 7.52 -15.15 5.16
CA ASP A 150 8.64 -15.99 4.72
C ASP A 150 9.91 -15.15 4.46
N ALA A 151 9.76 -13.84 4.22
CA ALA A 151 10.85 -12.88 4.11
C ALA A 151 11.25 -12.24 5.47
N ASN A 152 10.82 -12.83 6.59
CA ASN A 152 11.02 -12.33 7.95
C ASN A 152 10.47 -10.92 8.19
N VAL A 153 9.33 -10.59 7.58
CA VAL A 153 8.61 -9.33 7.81
C VAL A 153 7.26 -9.63 8.47
N HIS A 154 6.86 -8.81 9.43
CA HIS A 154 5.54 -8.88 10.03
C HIS A 154 4.54 -8.08 9.20
N ALA A 155 3.33 -8.63 8.99
CA ALA A 155 2.29 -7.95 8.25
C ALA A 155 0.90 -8.31 8.78
N GLY A 156 -0.01 -7.35 8.67
CA GLY A 156 -1.46 -7.54 8.81
C GLY A 156 -2.18 -6.99 7.59
N ALA A 157 -3.43 -7.38 7.40
CA ALA A 157 -4.27 -6.85 6.34
C ALA A 157 -5.71 -6.57 6.76
N TYR A 158 -6.33 -5.64 6.05
CA TYR A 158 -7.74 -5.31 6.16
C TYR A 158 -8.43 -5.41 4.80
N ILE A 159 -9.51 -6.19 4.75
CA ILE A 159 -10.38 -6.33 3.59
C ILE A 159 -11.44 -5.22 3.62
N ALA A 160 -11.21 -4.14 2.87
CA ALA A 160 -12.06 -2.95 2.92
C ALA A 160 -13.42 -3.14 2.25
N HIS A 161 -13.44 -3.76 1.08
CA HIS A 161 -14.67 -3.95 0.33
C HIS A 161 -14.66 -5.30 -0.37
N SER A 162 -15.47 -6.25 0.08
CA SER A 162 -15.52 -7.58 -0.53
C SER A 162 -16.02 -7.58 -1.98
N ALA A 163 -16.84 -6.59 -2.36
CA ALA A 163 -17.30 -6.44 -3.74
C ALA A 163 -16.26 -5.80 -4.67
N SER A 164 -15.55 -4.76 -4.22
CA SER A 164 -14.49 -4.07 -4.99
C SER A 164 -13.12 -4.74 -4.84
N LYS A 165 -12.99 -5.71 -3.93
CA LYS A 165 -11.81 -6.53 -3.68
C LYS A 165 -10.53 -5.73 -3.41
N VAL A 166 -10.69 -4.72 -2.57
CA VAL A 166 -9.60 -3.87 -2.10
C VAL A 166 -9.11 -4.34 -0.75
N VAL A 167 -7.79 -4.42 -0.61
CA VAL A 167 -7.09 -4.87 0.59
C VAL A 167 -6.03 -3.83 0.94
N PHE A 168 -5.94 -3.54 2.23
CA PHE A 168 -4.90 -2.70 2.81
C PHE A 168 -3.94 -3.62 3.55
N ILE A 169 -2.66 -3.61 3.20
CA ILE A 169 -1.64 -4.44 3.85
C ILE A 169 -0.70 -3.49 4.59
N TRP A 170 -0.57 -3.61 5.91
CA TRP A 170 0.48 -2.90 6.65
C TRP A 170 1.56 -3.88 7.08
N ALA A 171 2.82 -3.48 6.95
CA ALA A 171 3.96 -4.32 7.25
C ALA A 171 5.11 -3.54 7.88
N SER A 172 5.92 -4.23 8.68
CA SER A 172 7.14 -3.72 9.29
C SER A 172 8.06 -4.87 9.72
N GLN A 173 9.36 -4.59 9.86
CA GLN A 173 10.31 -5.46 10.55
C GLN A 173 10.00 -5.58 12.05
N ASN A 174 9.38 -4.56 12.64
CA ASN A 174 8.99 -4.60 14.05
C ASN A 174 7.60 -5.24 14.22
N GLY A 175 7.59 -6.50 14.68
CA GLY A 175 6.34 -7.23 14.94
C GLY A 175 5.47 -6.63 16.04
N GLY A 176 6.06 -5.97 17.03
CA GLY A 176 5.33 -5.25 18.07
C GLY A 176 4.55 -4.07 17.50
N LEU A 177 5.17 -3.33 16.57
CA LEU A 177 4.53 -2.21 15.86
C LEU A 177 3.34 -2.69 15.01
N VAL A 178 3.49 -3.81 14.28
CA VAL A 178 2.39 -4.40 13.49
C VAL A 178 1.25 -4.85 14.39
N ALA A 179 1.55 -5.53 15.50
CA ALA A 179 0.53 -5.99 16.45
C ALA A 179 -0.24 -4.82 17.07
N GLN A 180 0.47 -3.78 17.50
CA GLN A 180 -0.14 -2.56 18.04
C GLN A 180 -1.03 -1.86 17.01
N ALA A 181 -0.56 -1.72 15.76
CA ALA A 181 -1.32 -1.11 14.68
C ALA A 181 -2.59 -1.91 14.37
N THR A 182 -2.50 -3.25 14.32
CA THR A 182 -3.66 -4.13 14.13
C THR A 182 -4.68 -3.98 15.25
N GLN A 183 -4.23 -3.98 16.51
CA GLN A 183 -5.11 -3.80 17.67
C GLN A 183 -5.81 -2.44 17.63
N ARG A 184 -5.06 -1.37 17.34
CA ARG A 184 -5.61 -0.01 17.24
C ARG A 184 -6.64 0.08 16.11
N MET A 185 -6.32 -0.47 14.93
CA MET A 185 -7.23 -0.52 13.80
C MET A 185 -8.54 -1.25 14.13
N GLN A 186 -8.48 -2.38 14.84
CA GLN A 186 -9.66 -3.13 15.28
C GLN A 186 -10.51 -2.34 16.27
N GLN A 187 -9.87 -1.66 17.24
CA GLN A 187 -10.56 -0.86 18.25
C GLN A 187 -11.24 0.39 17.66
N GLN A 188 -10.57 1.09 16.76
CA GLN A 188 -11.02 2.38 16.24
C GLN A 188 -12.04 2.26 15.09
N SER A 189 -11.94 1.21 14.28
CA SER A 189 -12.77 1.09 13.07
C SER A 189 -14.15 0.48 13.30
N SER A 190 -14.36 -0.24 14.42
CA SER A 190 -15.58 -1.03 14.69
C SER A 190 -15.95 -2.01 13.58
N PHE A 191 -15.01 -2.38 12.70
CA PHE A 191 -15.29 -3.32 11.62
C PHE A 191 -15.34 -4.77 12.12
N PRO A 192 -16.07 -5.65 11.41
CA PRO A 192 -16.13 -7.06 11.77
C PRO A 192 -14.76 -7.74 11.77
N ALA A 193 -14.48 -8.56 12.78
CA ALA A 193 -13.21 -9.27 12.97
C ALA A 193 -12.78 -10.08 11.73
N TRP A 194 -13.72 -10.65 10.98
CA TRP A 194 -13.43 -11.46 9.79
C TRP A 194 -12.74 -10.69 8.66
N ARG A 195 -12.80 -9.35 8.65
CA ARG A 195 -12.13 -8.50 7.67
C ARG A 195 -10.64 -8.32 7.94
N PHE A 196 -10.17 -8.70 9.13
CA PHE A 196 -8.77 -8.60 9.52
C PHE A 196 -8.06 -9.94 9.29
N LEU A 197 -6.80 -9.85 8.87
CA LEU A 197 -5.92 -10.94 8.49
C LEU A 197 -4.51 -10.71 9.02
#